data_AF-A0A4Q3W7Z5-F1
#
_entry.id   AF-A0A4Q3W7Z5-F1
#
_cell.length_a   1.000
_cell.length_b   1.000
_cell.length_c   1.000
_cell.angle_alpha   90.00
_cell.angle_beta   90.00
_cell.angle_gamma   90.00
#
_symmetry.space_group_name_H-M   'P 1'
#
loop_
_entity.id
_entity.type
_entity.pdbx_description
1 polymer ?
#
loop_
_entity_poly.entity_id
_entity_poly.type
_entity_poly.pdbx_seq_one_letter_code
_entity_poly.pdbx_strand_id
1 'polypeptide(L)'
;MYSRHGRCRMDCRNIDEYEIKEIRDKGEINWEKSDTDAERDPRFALEGITRDNQLVRVVFAQTKDALVLVTCIDLKTDWTCHCN
;
A
#
# COMPACT_ATOMS: atom_id res chain seq x y z
N MET A 1 0.95 5.44 9.92
CA MET A 1 0.89 4.26 10.82
C MET A 1 0.81 3.00 9.95
N TYR A 2 1.35 1.85 10.37
CA TYR A 2 1.35 0.61 9.57
C TYR A 2 0.60 -0.50 10.28
N SER A 3 -0.33 -1.16 9.59
CA SER A 3 -0.99 -2.37 10.12
C SER A 3 0.02 -3.52 10.25
N ARG A 4 -0.30 -4.52 11.09
CA ARG A 4 0.53 -5.73 11.22
C ARG A 4 0.69 -6.45 9.87
N HIS A 5 -0.40 -6.56 9.11
CA HIS A 5 -0.39 -7.18 7.79
C HIS A 5 0.46 -6.37 6.80
N GLY A 6 0.31 -5.05 6.82
CA GLY A 6 1.09 -4.13 6.01
C GLY A 6 2.59 -4.27 6.21
N ARG A 7 3.03 -4.30 7.48
CA ARG A 7 4.46 -4.51 7.81
C ARG A 7 4.98 -5.86 7.30
N CYS A 8 4.21 -6.94 7.49
CA CYS A 8 4.63 -8.25 6.98
C CYS A 8 4.75 -8.26 5.45
N ARG A 9 3.82 -7.60 4.75
CA ARG A 9 3.83 -7.52 3.29
C ARG A 9 4.98 -6.68 2.77
N MET A 10 5.38 -5.62 3.50
CA MET A 10 6.56 -4.81 3.23
C MET A 10 7.83 -5.66 3.30
N ASP A 11 8.05 -6.33 4.44
CA ASP A 11 9.25 -7.16 4.64
C ASP A 11 9.35 -8.31 3.62
N CYS A 12 8.24 -9.01 3.36
CA CYS A 12 8.24 -10.15 2.45
C CYS A 12 8.48 -9.76 0.97
N ARG A 13 8.15 -8.52 0.58
CA ARG A 13 8.30 -8.03 -0.80
C ARG A 13 9.52 -7.16 -1.01
N ASN A 14 10.36 -7.01 0.03
CA ASN A 14 11.48 -6.06 0.03
C ASN A 14 11.03 -4.63 -0.27
N ILE A 15 9.86 -4.22 0.23
CA ILE A 15 9.35 -2.85 0.10
C ILE A 15 9.62 -2.11 1.40
N ASP A 16 10.39 -1.03 1.36
CA ASP A 16 10.78 -0.25 2.52
C ASP A 16 9.86 0.97 2.79
N GLU A 17 10.05 1.64 3.93
CA GLU A 17 9.24 2.81 4.30
C GLU A 17 9.42 4.02 3.36
N TYR A 18 10.56 4.16 2.69
CA TYR A 18 10.79 5.24 1.73
C TYR A 18 9.96 5.02 0.47
N GLU A 19 9.89 3.79 -0.01
CA GLU A 19 9.07 3.41 -1.16
C GLU A 19 7.58 3.61 -0.87
N ILE A 20 7.12 3.25 0.34
CA ILE A 20 5.75 3.55 0.75
C ILE A 20 5.47 5.06 0.73
N LYS A 21 6.39 5.88 1.24
CA LYS A 21 6.23 7.35 1.25
C LYS A 21 6.28 7.91 -0.17
N GLU A 22 7.13 7.38 -1.02
CA GLU A 22 7.21 7.77 -2.43
C GLU A 22 5.87 7.53 -3.14
N ILE A 23 5.25 6.37 -2.94
CA ILE A 23 3.95 6.05 -3.55
C ILE A 23 2.83 6.89 -2.93
N ARG A 24 2.90 7.18 -1.63
CA ARG A 24 1.97 8.12 -0.99
C ARG A 24 2.03 9.51 -1.62
N ASP A 25 3.22 10.01 -1.94
CA ASP A 25 3.43 11.40 -2.35
C ASP A 25 3.37 11.59 -3.88
N LYS A 26 3.73 10.56 -4.66
CA LYS A 26 3.81 10.61 -6.13
C LYS A 26 2.95 9.59 -6.86
N GLY A 27 2.40 8.59 -6.15
CA GLY A 27 1.61 7.55 -6.76
C GLY A 27 0.27 8.06 -7.28
N GLU A 28 -0.24 7.39 -8.30
CA GLU A 28 -1.55 7.69 -8.89
C GLU A 28 -2.63 6.86 -8.21
N ILE A 29 -3.76 7.49 -7.89
CA ILE A 29 -4.89 6.79 -7.26
C ILE A 29 -5.55 5.89 -8.31
N ASN A 30 -5.58 4.59 -8.02
CA ASN A 30 -6.38 3.63 -8.75
C ASN A 30 -7.78 3.55 -8.13
N TRP A 31 -8.73 4.31 -8.70
CA TRP A 31 -10.12 4.37 -8.23
C TRP A 31 -10.85 3.03 -8.32
N GLU A 32 -10.50 2.17 -9.29
CA GLU A 32 -11.11 0.83 -9.43
C GLU A 32 -10.73 -0.10 -8.27
N LYS A 33 -9.53 0.08 -7.72
CA LYS A 33 -9.02 -0.70 -6.59
C LYS A 33 -9.17 0.01 -5.23
N SER A 34 -9.69 1.23 -5.25
CA SER A 34 -10.04 1.98 -4.06
C SER A 34 -11.45 1.62 -3.61
N ASP A 35 -11.70 1.69 -2.32
CA ASP A 35 -13.01 1.46 -1.71
C ASP A 35 -13.39 2.71 -0.91
N THR A 36 -13.83 3.72 -1.66
CA THR A 36 -14.17 5.05 -1.13
C THR A 36 -15.54 5.11 -0.50
N ASP A 37 -16.42 4.16 -0.83
CA ASP A 37 -17.79 4.06 -0.31
C ASP A 37 -17.87 3.15 0.93
N ALA A 38 -16.73 2.69 1.45
CA ALA A 38 -16.68 1.89 2.66
C ALA A 38 -17.38 2.62 3.82
N GLU A 39 -18.33 1.94 4.47
CA GLU A 39 -19.11 2.48 5.60
C GLU A 39 -18.22 2.96 6.75
N ARG A 40 -17.01 2.39 6.86
CA ARG A 40 -15.98 2.78 7.83
C ARG A 40 -14.62 2.88 7.15
N ASP A 41 -14.03 4.07 7.22
CA ASP A 41 -12.68 4.43 6.77
C ASP A 41 -12.41 4.14 5.27
N PRO A 42 -12.60 5.13 4.37
CA PRO A 42 -12.38 4.93 2.94
C PRO A 42 -10.95 4.48 2.66
N ARG A 43 -10.81 3.59 1.68
CA ARG A 43 -9.52 2.98 1.32
C ARG A 43 -9.09 3.46 -0.06
N PHE A 44 -7.85 3.95 -0.13
CA PHE A 44 -7.25 4.45 -1.36
C PHE A 44 -6.12 3.54 -1.79
N ALA A 45 -6.20 3.02 -3.00
CA ALA A 45 -5.13 2.28 -3.64
C ALA A 45 -4.30 3.24 -4.48
N LEU A 46 -3.05 3.48 -4.11
CA LEU A 46 -2.10 4.27 -4.88
C LEU A 46 -1.12 3.32 -5.58
N GLU A 47 -0.84 3.59 -6.85
CA GLU A 47 0.07 2.81 -7.68
C GLU A 47 1.20 3.68 -8.21
N GLY A 48 2.37 3.09 -8.38
CA GLY A 48 3.50 3.81 -8.94
C GLY A 48 4.75 2.95 -9.04
N ILE A 49 5.76 3.53 -9.68
CA ILE A 49 7.09 2.93 -9.79
C ILE A 49 7.97 3.55 -8.69
N THR A 50 8.54 2.71 -7.84
CA THR A 50 9.47 3.10 -6.78
C THR A 50 10.87 3.38 -7.32
N ARG A 51 11.72 3.98 -6.50
CA ARG A 51 13.14 4.25 -6.81
C ARG A 51 13.97 3.06 -7.27
N ASP A 52 13.60 1.84 -6.87
CA ASP A 52 14.29 0.60 -7.26
C ASP A 52 13.63 -0.07 -8.49
N ASN A 53 12.69 0.64 -9.13
CA ASN A 53 11.98 0.24 -10.33
C ASN A 53 10.98 -0.91 -10.13
N GLN A 54 10.50 -1.12 -8.89
CA GLN A 54 9.35 -1.97 -8.62
C GLN A 54 8.03 -1.22 -8.92
N LEU A 55 7.10 -1.90 -9.59
CA LEU A 55 5.74 -1.40 -9.77
C LEU A 55 4.90 -1.88 -8.59
N VAL A 56 4.54 -0.97 -7.70
CA VAL A 56 3.85 -1.33 -6.45
C VAL A 56 2.49 -0.66 -6.33
N ARG A 57 1.57 -1.33 -5.64
CA ARG A 57 0.29 -0.79 -5.17
C ARG A 57 0.30 -0.74 -3.65
N VAL A 58 -0.01 0.41 -3.09
CA VAL A 58 -0.14 0.61 -1.64
C VAL A 58 -1.57 1.00 -1.32
N VAL A 59 -2.18 0.29 -0.37
CA VAL A 59 -3.54 0.58 0.09
C VAL A 59 -3.48 1.27 1.43
N PHE A 60 -4.01 2.50 1.48
CA PHE A 60 -4.15 3.27 2.70
C PHE A 60 -5.61 3.34 3.12
N ALA A 61 -5.89 3.13 4.40
CA ALA A 61 -7.17 3.48 5.01
C ALA A 61 -7.06 4.88 5.61
N GLN A 62 -8.00 5.76 5.26
CA GLN A 62 -8.14 7.07 5.87
C GLN A 62 -9.06 6.95 7.09
N THR A 63 -8.47 7.02 8.28
CA THR A 63 -9.22 7.12 9.54
C THR A 63 -9.40 8.59 9.91
N LYS A 64 -10.18 8.88 10.95
CA LYS A 64 -10.44 10.26 11.42
C LYS A 64 -9.18 11.06 11.70
N ASP A 65 -8.12 10.41 12.20
CA ASP A 65 -6.92 11.08 12.72
C ASP A 65 -5.64 10.69 11.97
N ALA A 66 -5.67 9.69 11.09
CA ALA A 66 -4.46 9.18 10.44
C ALA A 66 -4.69 8.45 9.11
N LEU A 67 -3.65 8.41 8.30
CA LEU A 67 -3.52 7.43 7.21
C LEU A 67 -2.80 6.18 7.72
N VAL A 68 -3.47 5.05 7.58
CA VAL A 68 -2.96 3.74 7.99
C VAL A 68 -2.65 2.92 6.73
N LEU A 69 -1.40 2.46 6.60
CA LEU A 69 -1.07 1.49 5.56
C LEU A 69 -1.71 0.14 5.91
N VAL A 70 -2.60 -0.31 5.04
CA VAL A 70 -3.31 -1.60 5.18
C VAL A 70 -2.47 -2.71 4.58
N THR A 71 -2.04 -2.55 3.34
CA THR A 71 -1.24 -3.55 2.60
C THR A 71 -0.42 -2.90 1.49
N CYS A 72 0.60 -3.60 1.03
CA CYS A 72 1.40 -3.26 -0.15
C CYS A 72 1.59 -4.50 -1.02
N ILE A 73 1.61 -4.30 -2.34
CA ILE A 73 1.60 -5.34 -3.35
C ILE A 73 2.61 -4.97 -4.43
N ASP A 74 3.52 -5.87 -4.77
CA ASP A 74 4.29 -5.79 -6.01
C ASP A 74 3.41 -6.32 -7.15
N LEU A 75 3.17 -5.51 -8.16
CA LEU A 75 2.28 -5.82 -9.28
C LEU A 75 2.97 -6.63 -10.39
N LYS A 76 4.30 -6.76 -10.35
CA LYS A 76 5.08 -7.52 -11.34
C LYS A 76 5.58 -8.86 -10.81
N THR A 77 5.82 -8.95 -9.52
CA THR A 77 6.36 -10.17 -8.89
C THR A 77 5.38 -10.76 -7.90
N ASP A 78 5.06 -12.04 -8.07
CA ASP A 78 4.29 -12.77 -7.07
C ASP A 78 5.21 -13.33 -5.99
N TRP A 79 5.14 -12.72 -4.79
CA TRP A 79 5.93 -13.12 -3.63
C TRP A 79 5.10 -14.02 -2.71
N THR A 80 5.61 -15.24 -2.46
CA THR A 80 5.02 -16.15 -1.47
C THR A 80 5.25 -15.62 -0.06
N CYS A 81 4.19 -15.08 0.55
CA CYS A 81 4.25 -14.49 1.87
C CYS A 81 3.37 -15.24 2.87
N HIS A 82 3.94 -15.60 4.02
CA HIS A 82 3.24 -16.23 5.12
C HIS A 82 2.78 -15.20 6.17
N CYS A 83 2.02 -14.21 5.71
CA CYS A 83 1.48 -13.16 6.57
C CYS A 83 0.12 -13.58 7.16
N ASN A 84 0.05 -13.73 8.48
CA ASN A 84 -1.19 -13.97 9.24
C ASN A 84 -1.73 -12.69 9.89
#